data_AF-A0A0M1JC18-F1
#
_entry.id   AF-A0A0M1JC18-F1
#
_cell.length_a   1.000
_cell.length_b   1.000
_cell.length_c   1.000
_cell.angle_alpha   90.00
_cell.angle_beta   90.00
_cell.angle_gamma   90.00
#
_symmetry.space_group_name_H-M   'P 1'
#
loop_
_entity.id
_entity.type
_entity.pdbx_description
1 polymer ?
#
loop_
_entity_poly.entity_id
_entity_poly.type
_entity_poly.pdbx_seq_one_letter_code
_entity_poly.pdbx_strand_id
1 'polypeptide(L)' 'DLISRMNLSQIETIKTALIEREIFFQKFKKDNIEDIIADFKNENYSEDFLNTLENGLKQSSIYK' A
#
# COMPACT_ATOMS: atom_id res chain seq x y z
N ASP A 1 -4.83 7.00 33.96
CA ASP A 1 -4.70 6.82 32.51
C ASP A 1 -6.07 6.62 31.88
N LEU A 2 -6.27 6.96 30.61
CA LEU A 2 -7.57 6.74 29.94
C LEU A 2 -7.86 5.24 29.79
N ILE A 3 -6.81 4.47 29.49
CA ILE A 3 -6.84 3.01 29.34
C ILE A 3 -7.21 2.32 30.65
N SER A 4 -6.75 2.84 31.79
CA SER A 4 -7.01 2.24 33.11
C SER A 4 -8.45 2.38 33.60
N ARG A 5 -9.30 3.13 32.88
CA ARG A 5 -10.72 3.35 33.21
C ARG A 5 -11.68 2.62 32.27
N MET A 6 -11.15 1.88 31.29
CA MET A 6 -11.95 1.16 30.31
C MET A 6 -12.39 -0.20 30.86
N ASN A 7 -13.60 -0.63 30.50
CA ASN A 7 -14.05 -1.99 30.77
C ASN A 7 -13.52 -2.97 29.72
N LEU A 8 -13.64 -4.27 30.00
CA LEU A 8 -13.12 -5.33 29.13
C LEU A 8 -13.67 -5.24 27.69
N SER A 9 -14.94 -4.91 27.51
CA SER A 9 -15.56 -4.79 26.18
C SER A 9 -14.97 -3.63 25.38
N GLN A 10 -14.72 -2.49 26.02
CA GLN A 10 -14.06 -1.34 25.40
C GLN A 10 -12.62 -1.65 25.01
N ILE A 11 -11.90 -2.39 25.87
CA ILE A 11 -10.52 -2.83 25.59
C ILE A 11 -10.49 -3.77 24.38
N GLU A 12 -11.37 -4.78 24.32
CA GLU A 12 -11.42 -5.71 23.19
C GLU A 12 -11.85 -5.04 21.88
N THR A 13 -12.75 -4.05 21.94
CA THR A 13 -13.15 -3.26 20.76
C THR A 13 -11.97 -2.49 20.19
N ILE A 14 -11.20 -1.82 21.04
CA ILE A 14 -10.03 -1.04 20.61
C ILE A 14 -8.93 -1.97 20.08
N LYS A 15 -8.68 -3.10 20.75
CA LYS A 15 -7.72 -4.10 20.32
C LYS A 15 -8.06 -4.66 18.93
N THR A 16 -9.33 -4.99 18.69
CA THR A 16 -9.81 -5.46 17.39
C THR A 16 -9.62 -4.39 16.32
N ALA A 17 -10.01 -3.14 16.62
CA ALA A 17 -9.84 -2.02 15.69
C ALA A 17 -8.36 -1.71 15.39
N LEU A 18 -7.45 -1.92 16.34
CA LEU A 18 -6.01 -1.79 16.13
C LEU A 18 -5.46 -2.89 15.22
N ILE A 19 -5.87 -4.15 15.44
CA ILE A 19 -5.47 -5.28 14.60
C ILE A 19 -5.99 -5.09 13.16
N GLU A 20 -7.27 -4.75 13.00
CA GLU A 20 -7.84 -4.43 11.69
C GLU A 20 -7.09 -3.29 11.02
N ARG A 21 -6.80 -2.21 11.77
CA ARG A 21 -5.99 -1.10 11.28
C ARG A 21 -4.59 -1.53 10.88
N GLU A 22 -3.90 -2.37 11.65
CA GLU A 22 -2.57 -2.88 11.29
C GLU A 22 -2.61 -3.71 10.00
N ILE A 23 -3.68 -4.48 9.76
CA ILE A 23 -3.92 -5.17 8.49
C ILE A 23 -4.11 -4.15 7.34
N PHE A 24 -4.82 -3.06 7.58
CA PHE A 24 -4.95 -1.96 6.60
C PHE A 24 -3.67 -1.12 6.45
N PHE A 25 -2.81 -1.08 7.47
CA PHE A 25 -1.53 -0.38 7.48
C PHE A 25 -0.38 -1.29 7.04
N GLN A 26 -0.65 -2.34 6.25
CA GLN A 26 0.43 -3.03 5.56
C GLN A 26 1.33 -1.98 4.92
N LYS A 27 2.60 -1.99 5.36
CA LYS A 27 3.57 -1.00 4.90
C LYS A 27 3.62 -1.09 3.40
N PHE A 28 3.39 0.04 2.74
CA PHE A 28 3.58 0.12 1.30
C PHE A 28 4.96 -0.42 0.97
N LYS A 29 4.97 -1.53 0.22
CA LYS A 29 6.18 -2.16 -0.27
C LYS A 29 6.24 -1.83 -1.76
N LYS A 30 7.13 -0.90 -2.12
CA LYS A 30 7.35 -0.58 -3.52
C LYS A 30 7.87 -1.83 -4.24
N ASP A 31 7.31 -2.09 -5.41
CA ASP A 31 7.83 -3.09 -6.34
C ASP A 31 8.88 -2.46 -7.25
N ASN A 32 9.65 -3.25 -8.00
CA ASN A 32 10.57 -2.70 -8.99
C ASN A 32 9.80 -2.15 -10.21
N ILE A 33 10.34 -1.14 -10.87
CA ILE A 33 9.68 -0.54 -12.03
C ILE A 33 9.55 -1.57 -13.15
N GLU A 34 10.58 -2.40 -13.34
CA GLU A 34 10.62 -3.45 -14.36
C GLU A 34 9.48 -4.46 -14.18
N ASP A 35 9.23 -4.88 -12.94
CA ASP A 35 8.17 -5.83 -12.59
C ASP A 35 6.78 -5.22 -12.85
N ILE A 36 6.59 -3.95 -12.47
CA ILE A 36 5.35 -3.21 -12.77
C ILE A 36 5.14 -3.12 -14.28
N ILE A 37 6.14 -2.73 -15.07
CA ILE A 37 6.00 -2.62 -16.52
C ILE A 37 5.69 -3.99 -17.15
N ALA A 38 6.29 -5.07 -16.65
CA ALA A 38 6.01 -6.42 -17.13
C ALA A 38 4.55 -6.83 -16.89
N ASP A 39 3.99 -6.52 -15.72
CA ASP A 39 2.58 -6.81 -15.40
C ASP A 39 1.63 -6.11 -16.39
N PHE A 40 1.84 -4.82 -16.63
CA PHE A 40 1.00 -4.08 -17.59
C PHE A 40 1.23 -4.53 -19.03
N LYS A 41 2.43 -5.02 -19.37
CA LYS A 41 2.69 -5.58 -20.70
C LYS A 41 1.89 -6.85 -20.95
N ASN A 42 1.69 -7.68 -19.93
CA ASN A 42 0.90 -8.92 -20.02
C ASN A 42 -0.60 -8.67 -20.24
N GLU A 43 -1.07 -7.45 -19.92
CA GLU A 43 -2.47 -7.02 -20.08
C GLU A 43 -2.75 -6.35 -21.44
N ASN A 44 -1.82 -6.43 -22.41
CA ASN A 44 -1.94 -5.88 -23.77
C ASN A 44 -2.14 -4.35 -23.83
N TYR A 45 -1.56 -3.59 -22.89
CA TYR A 45 -1.48 -2.14 -23.00
C TYR A 45 -0.56 -1.70 -24.14
N SER A 46 -0.79 -0.51 -24.69
CA SER A 46 0.02 0.03 -25.79
C SER A 46 1.42 0.40 -25.33
N GLU A 47 2.39 0.31 -26.24
CA GLU A 47 3.77 0.68 -25.96
C GLU A 47 3.90 2.15 -25.52
N ASP A 48 3.12 3.05 -26.10
CA ASP A 48 3.07 4.47 -25.70
C ASP A 48 2.62 4.66 -24.25
N PHE A 49 1.64 3.86 -23.80
CA PHE A 49 1.19 3.87 -22.42
C PHE A 49 2.29 3.33 -21.49
N LEU A 50 2.92 2.20 -21.84
CA LEU A 50 3.99 1.60 -21.03
C LEU A 50 5.18 2.57 -20.87
N ASN A 51 5.59 3.24 -21.94
CA ASN A 51 6.63 4.26 -21.91
C ASN A 51 6.26 5.44 -21.02
N THR A 52 5.01 5.89 -21.08
CA THR A 52 4.51 6.98 -20.23
C THR A 52 4.51 6.57 -18.76
N LEU A 53 4.06 5.35 -18.45
CA LEU A 53 4.05 4.78 -17.11
C LEU A 53 5.46 4.66 -16.54
N GLU A 54 6.39 4.09 -17.29
CA GLU A 54 7.78 3.89 -16.84
C GLU A 54 8.45 5.23 -16.52
N ASN A 55 8.30 6.22 -17.41
CA ASN A 55 8.85 7.55 -17.21
C ASN A 55 8.21 8.27 -16.01
N GLY A 56 6.89 8.14 -15.85
CA GLY A 56 6.17 8.69 -14.69
C GLY A 56 6.66 8.08 -13.36
N LEU A 57 6.84 6.75 -13.32
CA LEU A 57 7.34 6.05 -12.15
C LEU A 57 8.76 6.50 -11.79
N LYS A 58 9.68 6.57 -12.78
CA LYS A 58 11.07 7.05 -12.60
C LYS A 58 11.15 8.48 -12.05
N GLN A 59 10.18 9.33 -12.36
CA GLN A 59 10.15 10.72 -11.87
C GLN A 59 9.47 10.86 -10.50
N SER A 60 8.71 9.86 -10.06
CA SER A 60 7.98 9.90 -8.80
C SER A 60 8.92 9.93 -7.59
N SER A 61 8.46 10.54 -6.50
CA SER A 61 9.21 10.61 -5.24
C SER A 61 9.42 9.25 -4.57
N ILE A 62 8.68 8.21 -4.98
CA ILE A 62 8.77 6.85 -4.44
C ILE A 62 9.99 6.10 -4.99
N TYR A 63 10.35 6.41 -6.23
CA TYR A 63 11.41 5.75 -6.99
C TYR A 63 12.65 6.62 -7.22
N LYS A 64 12.58 7.91 -6.87
CA LYS A 64 13.76 8.76 -6.67
C LYS A 64 14.65 8.25 -5.54
#